data_AF-A0A8T3VUY4-F1
#
_entry.id   AF-A0A8T3VUY4-F1
#
_cell.length_a   1.000
_cell.length_b   1.000
_cell.length_c   1.000
_cell.angle_alpha   90.00
_cell.angle_beta   90.00
_cell.angle_gamma   90.00
#
_symmetry.space_group_name_H-M   'P 1'
#
loop_
_entity.id
_entity.type
_entity.pdbx_description
1 polymer ?
#
loop_
_entity_poly.entity_id
_entity_poly.type
_entity_poly.pdbx_seq_one_letter_code
_entity_poly.pdbx_strand_id
1 'polypeptide(L)'
;MIEAPDDLKEVGSLLSEKEEKLIDEVIETVENNPRITLWSARSAAVLRYLRKTEPEFSISSEASNLIDAAIAEKYPEIWTLFNHL
;
A
#
# COMPACT_ATOMS: atom_id res chain seq x y z
N MET A 1 -6.52 17.01 -31.08
CA MET A 1 -7.27 17.40 -29.87
C MET A 1 -8.00 16.14 -29.44
N ILE A 2 -7.40 15.36 -28.55
CA ILE A 2 -8.02 14.18 -27.95
C ILE A 2 -7.97 14.49 -26.46
N GLU A 3 -9.06 15.01 -25.93
CA GLU A 3 -9.21 15.20 -24.49
C GLU A 3 -9.33 13.81 -23.85
N ALA A 4 -8.43 13.53 -22.90
CA ALA A 4 -8.50 12.33 -22.09
C ALA A 4 -9.77 12.39 -21.22
N PRO A 5 -10.48 11.26 -21.01
CA PRO A 5 -11.74 11.26 -20.30
C PRO A 5 -11.55 11.67 -18.83
N ASP A 6 -12.51 12.48 -18.39
CA ASP A 6 -12.58 13.25 -17.13
C ASP A 6 -12.87 12.36 -15.89
N ASP A 7 -12.53 11.07 -15.95
CA ASP A 7 -12.96 10.04 -14.98
C ASP A 7 -12.15 10.07 -13.66
N LEU A 8 -11.18 10.98 -13.53
CA LEU A 8 -10.37 11.15 -12.30
C LEU A 8 -10.87 12.29 -11.39
N LYS A 9 -11.88 13.07 -11.80
CA LYS A 9 -12.34 14.23 -11.01
C LYS A 9 -13.49 13.94 -10.05
N GLU A 10 -14.24 12.85 -10.20
CA GLU A 10 -15.46 12.66 -9.39
C GLU A 10 -15.21 12.17 -7.95
N VAL A 11 -14.05 11.60 -7.65
CA VAL A 11 -13.70 11.16 -6.27
C VAL A 11 -13.02 12.26 -5.44
N GLY A 12 -12.53 13.32 -6.09
CA GLY A 12 -11.75 14.38 -5.45
C GLY A 12 -12.54 15.45 -4.70
N SER A 13 -13.86 15.32 -4.56
CA SER A 13 -14.72 16.44 -4.10
C SER A 13 -15.50 16.19 -2.80
N LEU A 14 -15.13 15.21 -1.97
CA LEU A 14 -15.84 14.94 -0.70
C LEU A 14 -14.93 14.85 0.55
N LEU A 15 -13.62 15.01 0.41
CA LEU A 15 -12.72 15.07 1.56
C LEU A 15 -12.80 16.46 2.20
N SER A 16 -12.86 16.50 3.52
CA SER A 16 -12.72 17.75 4.26
C SER A 16 -11.27 18.24 4.18
N GLU A 17 -11.06 19.56 4.30
CA GLU A 17 -9.71 20.15 4.41
C GLU A 17 -8.87 19.51 5.53
N LYS A 18 -9.52 18.93 6.54
CA LYS A 18 -8.86 18.19 7.62
C LYS A 18 -8.35 16.82 7.17
N GLU A 19 -9.13 16.11 6.36
CA GLU A 19 -8.74 14.79 5.83
C GLU A 19 -7.61 14.92 4.82
N GLU A 20 -7.64 15.94 3.96
CA GLU A 20 -6.54 16.24 3.03
C GLU A 20 -5.21 16.45 3.78
N LYS A 21 -5.22 17.28 4.84
CA LYS A 21 -4.02 17.49 5.66
C LYS A 21 -3.49 16.22 6.33
N LEU A 22 -4.39 15.31 6.74
CA LEU A 22 -3.98 14.03 7.33
C LEU A 22 -3.36 13.11 6.28
N ILE A 23 -3.89 13.11 5.05
CA ILE A 23 -3.30 12.35 3.94
C ILE A 23 -1.90 12.85 3.63
N ASP A 24 -1.70 14.17 3.53
CA ASP A 24 -0.40 14.79 3.30
C ASP A 24 0.62 14.42 4.40
N GLU A 25 0.21 14.47 5.67
CA GLU A 25 1.06 14.08 6.82
C GLU A 25 1.46 12.59 6.76
N VAL A 26 0.52 11.72 6.36
CA VAL A 26 0.79 10.29 6.18
C VAL A 26 1.77 10.07 5.04
N ILE A 27 1.61 10.76 3.91
CA ILE A 27 2.54 10.68 2.76
C ILE A 27 3.94 11.11 3.19
N GLU A 28 4.08 12.29 3.82
CA GLU A 28 5.38 12.77 4.31
C GLU A 28 6.03 11.77 5.27
N THR A 29 5.24 11.15 6.15
CA THR A 29 5.74 10.12 7.07
C THR A 29 6.27 8.89 6.33
N VAL A 30 5.54 8.42 5.32
CA VAL A 30 5.90 7.24 4.53
C VAL A 30 7.11 7.50 3.64
N GLU A 31 7.21 8.68 3.01
CA GLU A 31 8.37 9.08 2.21
C GLU A 31 9.66 9.11 3.05
N ASN A 32 9.55 9.56 4.31
CA ASN A 32 10.69 9.56 5.23
C ASN A 32 11.05 8.17 5.74
N ASN A 33 10.06 7.32 6.07
CA ASN A 33 10.30 5.94 6.50
C ASN A 33 9.09 5.03 6.22
N PRO A 34 9.11 4.26 5.12
CA PRO A 34 7.97 3.43 4.72
C PRO A 34 7.88 2.11 5.51
N ARG A 35 8.82 1.83 6.43
CA ARG A 35 8.91 0.50 7.06
C ARG A 35 7.88 0.32 8.16
N ILE A 36 7.07 -0.71 8.00
CA ILE A 36 6.27 -1.30 9.09
C ILE A 36 6.91 -2.60 9.58
N THR A 37 6.77 -2.90 10.87
CA THR A 37 7.25 -4.17 11.46
C THR A 37 6.06 -5.06 11.82
N LEU A 38 6.07 -6.31 11.37
CA LEU A 38 5.01 -7.30 11.63
C LEU A 38 5.51 -8.43 12.53
N TRP A 39 4.68 -8.85 13.49
CA TRP A 39 4.92 -10.00 14.37
C TRP A 39 3.95 -11.15 14.05
N SER A 40 4.35 -12.07 13.18
CA SER A 40 3.61 -13.31 12.90
C SER A 40 4.58 -14.49 12.82
N ALA A 41 4.58 -15.35 13.84
CA ALA A 41 5.43 -16.52 13.88
C ALA A 41 5.17 -17.46 12.69
N ARG A 42 3.90 -17.62 12.29
CA ARG A 42 3.50 -18.48 11.17
C ARG A 42 3.99 -17.91 9.83
N SER A 43 3.73 -16.63 9.57
CA SER A 43 4.18 -15.99 8.32
C SER A 43 5.71 -16.00 8.22
N ALA A 44 6.41 -15.73 9.34
CA ALA A 44 7.85 -15.80 9.37
C ALA A 44 8.39 -17.21 9.07
N ALA A 45 7.77 -18.26 9.59
CA ALA A 45 8.17 -19.63 9.28
C ALA A 45 7.98 -19.96 7.80
N VAL A 46 6.83 -19.62 7.22
CA VAL A 46 6.52 -19.87 5.80
C VAL A 46 7.48 -19.11 4.88
N LEU A 47 7.63 -17.80 5.06
CA LEU A 47 8.51 -16.99 4.22
C LEU A 47 9.99 -17.43 4.32
N ARG A 48 10.44 -17.86 5.50
CA ARG A 48 11.79 -18.42 5.69
C ARG A 48 11.95 -19.80 5.06
N TYR A 49 10.88 -20.61 5.03
CA TYR A 49 10.89 -21.88 4.33
C TYR A 49 11.03 -21.65 2.81
N LEU A 50 10.17 -20.79 2.23
CA LEU A 50 10.22 -20.43 0.81
C LEU A 50 11.59 -19.92 0.39
N ARG A 51 12.20 -19.02 1.18
CA ARG A 51 13.57 -18.54 0.95
C ARG A 51 14.63 -19.65 0.87
N LYS A 52 14.42 -20.77 1.58
CA LYS A 52 15.36 -21.89 1.57
C LYS A 52 15.09 -22.87 0.43
N THR A 53 13.86 -22.95 -0.05
CA THR A 53 13.43 -23.96 -1.04
C THR A 53 13.33 -23.41 -2.45
N GLU A 54 13.22 -22.10 -2.63
CA GLU A 54 13.06 -21.45 -3.92
C GLU A 54 14.28 -20.57 -4.24
N PRO A 55 14.89 -20.72 -5.44
CA PRO A 55 15.96 -19.83 -5.86
C PRO A 55 15.45 -18.40 -6.00
N GLU A 56 16.28 -17.42 -5.65
CA GLU A 56 16.01 -15.98 -5.80
C GLU A 56 14.80 -15.44 -5.00
N PHE A 57 14.25 -16.20 -4.06
CA PHE A 57 13.10 -15.77 -3.27
C PHE A 57 13.42 -14.61 -2.31
N SER A 58 12.67 -13.51 -2.45
CA SER A 58 12.78 -12.30 -1.64
C SER A 58 11.66 -12.21 -0.60
N ILE A 59 11.99 -12.47 0.67
CA ILE A 59 11.03 -12.39 1.80
C ILE A 59 10.37 -11.02 1.87
N SER A 60 11.12 -9.94 1.69
CA SER A 60 10.57 -8.58 1.80
C SER A 60 9.63 -8.27 0.65
N SER A 61 10.00 -8.66 -0.58
CA SER A 61 9.14 -8.43 -1.75
C SER A 61 7.83 -9.21 -1.62
N GLU A 62 7.89 -10.47 -1.23
CA GLU A 62 6.70 -11.30 -1.07
C GLU A 62 5.83 -10.78 0.08
N ALA A 63 6.43 -10.41 1.21
CA ALA A 63 5.69 -9.85 2.33
C ALA A 63 4.98 -8.54 1.95
N SER A 64 5.64 -7.65 1.21
CA SER A 64 5.04 -6.41 0.70
C SER A 64 3.83 -6.73 -0.18
N ASN A 65 3.98 -7.57 -1.21
CA ASN A 65 2.89 -7.92 -2.12
C ASN A 65 1.68 -8.52 -1.38
N LEU A 66 1.93 -9.42 -0.42
CA LEU A 66 0.87 -10.04 0.38
C LEU A 66 0.14 -9.02 1.27
N ILE A 67 0.87 -8.06 1.85
CA ILE A 67 0.28 -7.00 2.67
C ILE A 67 -0.54 -6.06 1.79
N ASP A 68 0.01 -5.60 0.67
CA ASP A 68 -0.66 -4.68 -0.25
C ASP A 68 -1.96 -5.29 -0.77
N ALA A 69 -1.93 -6.56 -1.20
CA ALA A 69 -3.13 -7.28 -1.62
C ALA A 69 -4.19 -7.37 -0.50
N ALA A 70 -3.79 -7.72 0.72
CA ALA A 70 -4.70 -7.85 1.84
C ALA A 70 -5.29 -6.52 2.30
N ILE A 71 -4.51 -5.42 2.25
CA ILE A 71 -4.98 -4.08 2.62
C ILE A 71 -5.90 -3.51 1.54
N ALA A 72 -5.54 -3.65 0.26
CA ALA A 72 -6.38 -3.22 -0.86
C ALA A 72 -7.74 -3.93 -0.87
N GLU A 73 -7.76 -5.24 -0.57
CA GLU A 73 -9.01 -6.01 -0.42
C GLU A 73 -9.84 -5.53 0.77
N LYS A 74 -9.20 -5.26 1.91
CA LYS A 74 -9.90 -4.94 3.15
C LYS A 74 -10.37 -3.48 3.23
N TYR A 75 -9.63 -2.55 2.63
CA TYR A 75 -9.87 -1.11 2.70
C TYR A 75 -9.76 -0.46 1.32
N PRO A 76 -10.61 -0.82 0.34
CA PRO A 76 -10.45 -0.38 -1.04
C PRO A 76 -10.56 1.15 -1.20
N GLU A 77 -11.49 1.80 -0.50
CA GLU A 77 -11.66 3.26 -0.58
C GLU A 77 -10.43 4.00 -0.03
N ILE A 78 -9.90 3.57 1.11
CA ILE A 78 -8.71 4.17 1.72
C ILE A 78 -7.47 3.91 0.86
N TRP A 79 -7.34 2.70 0.30
CA TRP A 79 -6.25 2.33 -0.61
C TRP A 79 -6.15 3.32 -1.79
N THR A 80 -7.30 3.69 -2.38
CA THR A 80 -7.32 4.62 -3.51
C THR A 80 -6.80 6.02 -3.20
N LEU A 81 -6.84 6.46 -1.93
CA LEU A 81 -6.28 7.74 -1.51
C LEU A 81 -4.76 7.83 -1.75
N PHE A 82 -4.08 6.68 -1.77
CA PHE A 82 -2.62 6.58 -1.86
C PHE A 82 -2.12 5.96 -3.17
N ASN A 83 -2.98 5.84 -4.20
CA ASN A 83 -2.63 5.23 -5.50
C ASN A 83 -1.47 5.92 -6.26
N HIS A 84 -1.04 7.10 -5.82
CA HIS A 84 0.02 7.88 -6.43
C HIS A 84 1.41 7.67 -5.78
N LEU A 85 1.48 6.84 -4.72
CA LEU A 85 2.73 6.29 -4.18
C LEU A 85 3.25 5.16 -5.07
#